data_AF-A0A945K953-F1
#
_entry.id   AF-A0A945K953-F1
#
_cell.length_a   1.000
_cell.length_b   1.000
_cell.length_c   1.000
_cell.angle_alpha   90.00
_cell.angle_beta   90.00
_cell.angle_gamma   90.00
#
_symmetry.space_group_name_H-M   'P 1'
#
loop_
_entity.id
_entity.type
_entity.pdbx_description
1 polymer ?
#
loop_
_entity_poly.entity_id
_entity_poly.type
_entity_poly.pdbx_seq_one_letter_code
_entity_poly.pdbx_strand_id
1 'polypeptide(L)'
;MTDQQTEPQAQQQAINIDARKLFNLGANLLVAGFKNQSPENAKKLFKELKQGVSVKSGELTGEPSGVKIPIRLELDRSEYKGQFNFPNFELSLNAMLQKFQTEVRKDKELKDLRTLTNEATGGIVFNLPTGVEIQGNLNVLMLSMEPSADSLAVRLIFVDSTQFQQQV
;
A
#
# COMPACT_ATOMS: atom_id res chain seq x y z
N MET A 1 -27.79 -26.38 32.63
CA MET A 1 -28.01 -26.68 31.20
C MET A 1 -28.03 -25.31 30.51
N THR A 2 -26.88 -24.65 30.31
CA THR A 2 -25.97 -24.73 29.13
C THR A 2 -26.77 -24.62 27.82
N ASP A 3 -26.52 -23.66 26.92
CA ASP A 3 -25.24 -23.10 26.46
C ASP A 3 -25.37 -21.65 25.98
N GLN A 4 -24.43 -20.78 26.39
CA GLN A 4 -24.08 -19.57 25.62
C GLN A 4 -23.03 -20.00 24.60
N GLN A 5 -23.36 -19.91 23.32
CA GLN A 5 -22.40 -20.09 22.23
C GLN A 5 -21.46 -18.89 22.21
N THR A 6 -20.23 -19.10 22.68
CA THR A 6 -19.08 -18.25 22.38
C THR A 6 -18.73 -18.42 20.90
N GLU A 7 -18.98 -17.38 20.11
CA GLU A 7 -18.39 -17.26 18.78
C GLU A 7 -16.86 -17.21 18.92
N PRO A 8 -16.10 -17.99 18.11
CA PRO A 8 -14.66 -17.85 18.11
C PRO A 8 -14.31 -16.50 17.48
N GLN A 9 -13.98 -15.53 18.35
CA GLN A 9 -13.21 -14.35 17.94
C GLN A 9 -11.92 -14.86 17.32
N ALA A 10 -11.83 -14.80 15.99
CA ALA A 10 -10.57 -14.95 15.29
C ALA A 10 -9.63 -13.91 15.91
N GLN A 11 -8.70 -14.37 16.76
CA GLN A 11 -7.57 -13.58 17.18
C GLN A 11 -6.85 -13.19 15.90
N GLN A 12 -7.12 -11.97 15.41
CA GLN A 12 -6.22 -11.30 14.49
C GLN A 12 -4.88 -11.33 15.21
N GLN A 13 -4.00 -12.23 14.78
CA GLN A 13 -2.62 -12.20 15.22
C GLN A 13 -2.16 -10.80 14.86
N ALA A 14 -2.00 -9.95 15.86
CA ALA A 14 -1.46 -8.62 15.69
C ALA A 14 -0.06 -8.85 15.15
N ILE A 15 0.07 -8.79 13.83
CA ILE A 15 1.32 -8.85 13.12
C ILE A 15 2.07 -7.59 13.57
N ASN A 16 2.84 -7.70 14.66
CA ASN A 16 3.68 -6.63 15.17
C ASN A 16 4.92 -6.52 14.26
N ILE A 17 4.69 -6.11 13.01
CA ILE A 17 5.76 -5.79 12.08
C ILE A 17 6.04 -4.30 12.19
N ASP A 18 7.31 -4.01 12.45
CA ASP A 18 7.86 -2.65 12.45
C ASP A 18 7.48 -1.88 11.16
N ALA A 19 7.00 -0.65 11.31
CA ALA A 19 6.59 0.23 10.22
C ALA A 19 7.67 0.39 9.14
N ARG A 20 8.95 0.37 9.50
CA ARG A 20 10.09 0.40 8.58
C ARG A 20 10.15 -0.85 7.70
N LYS A 21 9.90 -2.03 8.27
CA LYS A 21 9.88 -3.29 7.52
C LYS A 21 8.72 -3.29 6.53
N LEU A 22 7.54 -2.85 6.96
CA LEU A 22 6.37 -2.68 6.10
C LEU A 22 6.62 -1.66 4.99
N PHE A 23 7.22 -0.52 5.31
CA PHE A 23 7.55 0.52 4.34
C PHE A 23 8.49 0.00 3.24
N ASN A 24 9.59 -0.64 3.64
CA ASN A 24 10.55 -1.24 2.72
C ASN A 24 9.90 -2.36 1.89
N LEU A 25 9.02 -3.16 2.49
CA LEU A 25 8.25 -4.17 1.78
C LEU A 25 7.43 -3.55 0.65
N GLY A 26 6.65 -2.51 0.96
CA GLY A 26 5.84 -1.82 -0.04
C GLY A 26 6.68 -1.21 -1.14
N ALA A 27 7.76 -0.50 -0.80
CA ALA A 27 8.67 0.10 -1.77
C ALA A 27 9.27 -0.96 -2.71
N ASN A 28 9.78 -2.06 -2.15
CA ASN A 28 10.38 -3.14 -2.93
C ASN A 28 9.35 -3.86 -3.80
N LEU A 29 8.14 -4.08 -3.30
CA LEU A 29 7.04 -4.68 -4.05
C LEU A 29 6.68 -3.83 -5.28
N LEU A 30 6.60 -2.52 -5.11
CA LEU A 30 6.29 -1.59 -6.19
C LEU A 30 7.43 -1.51 -7.22
N VAL A 31 8.69 -1.51 -6.78
CA VAL A 31 9.85 -1.53 -7.68
C VAL A 31 9.89 -2.85 -8.46
N ALA A 32 9.72 -3.99 -7.80
CA ALA A 32 9.65 -5.29 -8.47
C ALA A 32 8.48 -5.37 -9.47
N GLY A 33 7.31 -4.92 -9.02
CA GLY A 33 6.06 -4.98 -9.78
C GLY A 33 5.93 -3.94 -10.88
N PHE A 34 6.76 -2.89 -10.98
CA PHE A 34 6.59 -1.91 -12.05
C PHE A 34 7.89 -1.44 -12.71
N LYS A 35 9.05 -1.69 -12.09
CA LYS A 35 10.36 -1.19 -12.56
C LYS A 35 11.34 -2.29 -12.93
N ASN A 36 11.38 -3.38 -12.17
CA ASN A 36 12.28 -4.51 -12.43
C ASN A 36 11.62 -5.62 -13.26
N GLN A 37 10.68 -5.26 -14.13
CA GLN A 37 10.05 -6.20 -15.05
C GLN A 37 9.81 -5.55 -16.43
N SER A 38 9.40 -6.37 -17.41
CA SER A 38 9.14 -5.85 -18.76
C SER A 38 7.98 -4.83 -18.76
N PRO A 39 8.00 -3.84 -19.68
CA PRO A 39 6.90 -2.89 -19.82
C PRO A 39 5.54 -3.56 -20.09
N GLU A 40 5.54 -4.73 -20.74
CA GLU A 40 4.33 -5.52 -20.99
C GLU A 40 3.75 -6.07 -19.69
N ASN A 41 4.59 -6.67 -18.84
CA ASN A 41 4.14 -7.22 -17.56
C ASN A 41 3.70 -6.13 -16.59
N ALA A 42 4.38 -4.97 -16.58
CA ALA A 42 3.96 -3.81 -15.78
C ALA A 42 2.57 -3.30 -16.21
N LYS A 43 2.32 -3.23 -17.53
CA LYS A 43 1.00 -2.87 -18.07
C LYS A 43 -0.07 -3.93 -17.76
N LYS A 44 0.30 -5.22 -17.78
CA LYS A 44 -0.62 -6.31 -17.41
C LYS A 44 -1.01 -6.21 -15.94
N LEU A 45 -0.04 -6.07 -15.04
CA LEU A 45 -0.29 -5.88 -13.61
C LEU A 45 -1.18 -4.66 -13.36
N PHE A 46 -0.87 -3.53 -14.00
CA PHE A 46 -1.71 -2.34 -13.90
C PHE A 46 -3.15 -2.59 -14.37
N LYS A 47 -3.36 -3.33 -15.47
CA LYS A 47 -4.71 -3.65 -15.96
C LYS A 47 -5.50 -4.47 -14.93
N GLU A 48 -4.87 -5.47 -14.31
CA GLU A 48 -5.49 -6.28 -13.26
C GLU A 48 -5.86 -5.41 -12.05
N LEU A 49 -4.93 -4.60 -11.55
CA LEU A 49 -5.16 -3.69 -10.44
C LEU A 49 -6.24 -2.65 -10.75
N LYS A 50 -6.24 -2.08 -11.96
CA LYS A 50 -7.24 -1.10 -12.41
C LYS A 50 -8.67 -1.68 -12.41
N GLN A 51 -8.80 -3.00 -12.61
CA GLN A 51 -10.06 -3.73 -12.54
C GLN A 51 -10.48 -4.09 -11.10
N GLY A 52 -9.68 -3.72 -10.09
CA GLY A 52 -9.94 -4.05 -8.68
C GLY A 52 -9.47 -5.44 -8.29
N VAL A 53 -8.66 -6.11 -9.11
CA VAL A 53 -8.11 -7.43 -8.78
C VAL A 53 -7.05 -7.29 -7.69
N SER A 54 -7.18 -8.11 -6.64
CA SER A 54 -6.14 -8.29 -5.62
C SER A 54 -5.09 -9.28 -6.13
N VAL A 55 -3.92 -8.76 -6.54
CA VAL A 55 -2.91 -9.56 -7.26
C VAL A 55 -1.88 -10.13 -6.28
N LYS A 56 -1.74 -11.45 -6.21
CA LYS A 56 -0.68 -12.11 -5.42
C LYS A 56 0.69 -11.64 -5.92
N SER A 57 1.44 -10.99 -5.04
CA SER A 57 2.68 -10.28 -5.40
C SER A 57 3.89 -10.71 -4.57
N GLY A 58 3.72 -11.66 -3.65
CA GLY A 58 4.82 -12.25 -2.88
C GLY A 58 4.33 -13.00 -1.66
N GLU A 59 5.26 -13.32 -0.76
CA GLU A 59 5.01 -13.93 0.55
C GLU A 59 6.00 -13.33 1.55
N LEU A 60 5.53 -12.99 2.75
CA LEU A 60 6.38 -12.73 3.91
C LEU A 60 6.57 -14.04 4.67
N THR A 61 7.79 -14.31 5.13
CA THR A 61 8.03 -15.39 6.08
C THR A 61 8.10 -14.80 7.48
N GLY A 62 7.15 -15.16 8.35
CA GLY A 62 7.19 -14.83 9.76
C GLY A 62 8.27 -15.63 10.46
N GLU A 63 9.33 -14.97 10.93
CA GLU A 63 10.35 -15.58 11.78
C GLU A 63 9.92 -15.47 13.25
N PRO A 64 10.14 -16.51 14.11
CA PRO A 64 10.80 -17.80 13.86
C PRO A 64 9.83 -18.94 13.44
N SER A 65 8.53 -18.67 13.31
CA SER A 65 7.51 -19.72 13.08
C SER A 65 7.56 -20.34 11.67
N GLY A 66 8.22 -19.68 10.71
CA GLY A 66 8.29 -20.12 9.31
C GLY A 66 6.96 -19.94 8.57
N VAL A 67 5.96 -19.32 9.20
CA VAL A 67 4.63 -19.11 8.61
C VAL A 67 4.76 -18.19 7.42
N LYS A 68 4.26 -18.65 6.27
CA LYS A 68 4.22 -17.87 5.04
C LYS A 68 2.92 -17.08 4.99
N ILE A 69 3.04 -15.76 4.94
CA ILE A 69 1.93 -14.82 4.83
C ILE A 69 1.93 -14.28 3.39
N PRO A 70 1.00 -14.72 2.54
CA PRO A 70 0.81 -14.14 1.21
C PRO A 70 0.71 -12.63 1.22
N ILE A 71 1.39 -11.99 0.29
CA ILE A 71 1.29 -10.55 0.02
C ILE A 71 0.43 -10.36 -1.22
N ARG A 72 -0.58 -9.49 -1.13
CA ARG A 72 -1.39 -9.07 -2.27
C ARG A 72 -1.15 -7.59 -2.55
N LEU A 73 -1.13 -7.21 -3.83
CA LEU A 73 -1.07 -5.83 -4.27
C LEU A 73 -2.46 -5.42 -4.73
N GLU A 74 -2.89 -4.26 -4.27
CA GLU A 74 -4.21 -3.70 -4.57
C GLU A 74 -4.10 -2.22 -4.95
N LEU A 75 -5.12 -1.74 -5.66
CA LEU A 75 -5.24 -0.36 -6.07
C LEU A 75 -6.66 0.12 -5.82
N ASP A 76 -6.77 1.15 -4.99
CA ASP A 76 -7.98 1.95 -4.86
C ASP A 76 -7.81 3.27 -5.62
N ARG A 77 -8.71 3.48 -6.58
CA ARG A 77 -8.72 4.65 -7.46
C ARG A 77 -10.01 5.46 -7.34
N SER A 78 -10.78 5.27 -6.27
CA SER A 78 -12.08 5.92 -6.06
C SER A 78 -11.98 7.44 -6.16
N GLU A 79 -10.91 8.03 -5.60
CA GLU A 79 -10.68 9.47 -5.58
C GLU A 79 -9.81 10.00 -6.73
N TYR A 80 -9.45 9.13 -7.70
CA TYR A 80 -8.65 9.57 -8.84
C TYR A 80 -9.48 10.47 -9.78
N LYS A 81 -8.93 11.65 -10.10
CA LYS A 81 -9.53 12.65 -10.96
C LYS A 81 -8.86 12.66 -12.34
N GLY A 82 -9.67 12.55 -13.40
CA GLY A 82 -9.22 12.58 -14.79
C GLY A 82 -9.08 11.18 -15.44
N GLN A 83 -8.34 11.10 -16.54
CA GLN A 83 -8.17 9.85 -17.28
C GLN A 83 -7.21 8.89 -16.56
N PHE A 84 -7.74 7.76 -16.07
CA PHE A 84 -6.91 6.75 -15.41
C PHE A 84 -6.34 5.72 -16.41
N ASN A 85 -5.10 5.94 -16.85
CA ASN A 85 -4.36 5.09 -17.79
C ASN A 85 -2.97 4.74 -17.22
N PHE A 86 -2.24 3.83 -17.89
CA PHE A 86 -0.92 3.38 -17.40
C PHE A 86 0.09 4.53 -17.27
N PRO A 87 0.27 5.42 -18.29
CA PRO A 87 1.18 6.57 -18.14
C PRO A 87 0.87 7.46 -16.93
N ASN A 88 -0.40 7.80 -16.70
CA ASN A 88 -0.79 8.69 -15.61
C ASN A 88 -0.60 8.00 -14.24
N PHE A 89 -0.91 6.71 -14.13
CA PHE A 89 -0.61 5.92 -12.96
C PHE A 89 0.90 5.83 -12.71
N GLU A 90 1.69 5.60 -13.75
CA GLU A 90 3.14 5.51 -13.65
C GLU A 90 3.78 6.83 -13.19
N LEU A 91 3.24 7.97 -13.58
CA LEU A 91 3.66 9.28 -13.06
C LEU A 91 3.46 9.37 -11.54
N SER A 92 2.26 9.02 -11.05
CA SER A 92 1.97 9.00 -9.60
C SER A 92 2.86 8.01 -8.85
N LEU A 93 3.07 6.82 -9.41
CA LEU A 93 3.94 5.80 -8.82
C LEU A 93 5.40 6.27 -8.75
N ASN A 94 5.91 6.88 -9.82
CA ASN A 94 7.28 7.40 -9.86
C ASN A 94 7.49 8.50 -8.82
N ALA A 95 6.55 9.43 -8.70
CA ALA A 95 6.60 10.47 -7.68
C ALA A 95 6.62 9.87 -6.27
N MET A 96 5.85 8.81 -6.01
CA MET A 96 5.82 8.13 -4.72
C MET A 96 7.16 7.45 -4.43
N LEU A 97 7.73 6.72 -5.40
CA LEU A 97 9.03 6.07 -5.23
C LEU A 97 10.16 7.09 -5.01
N GLN A 98 10.13 8.25 -5.68
CA GLN A 98 11.06 9.34 -5.42
C GLN A 98 10.89 9.91 -4.01
N LYS A 99 9.64 10.08 -3.54
CA LYS A 99 9.36 10.49 -2.17
C LYS A 99 9.91 9.48 -1.16
N PHE A 100 9.73 8.18 -1.41
CA PHE A 100 10.28 7.13 -0.54
C PHE A 100 11.81 7.19 -0.45
N GLN A 101 12.49 7.35 -1.59
CA GLN A 101 13.94 7.54 -1.60
C GLN A 101 14.38 8.78 -0.82
N THR A 102 13.60 9.86 -0.89
CA THR A 102 13.88 11.11 -0.18
C THR A 102 13.77 10.94 1.33
N GLU A 103 12.70 10.28 1.81
CA GLU A 103 12.51 10.03 3.25
C GLU A 103 13.58 9.11 3.82
N VAL A 104 13.94 8.03 3.12
CA VAL A 104 15.04 7.13 3.54
C VAL A 104 16.40 7.85 3.57
N ARG A 105 16.62 8.85 2.69
CA ARG A 105 17.85 9.65 2.68
C ARG A 105 17.91 10.65 3.84
N LYS A 106 16.77 11.27 4.19
CA LYS A 106 16.66 12.20 5.33
C LYS A 106 16.85 11.46 6.66
N ASP A 107 16.21 10.31 6.78
CA ASP A 107 16.25 9.48 7.97
C ASP A 107 16.33 7.99 7.59
N LYS A 108 17.53 7.42 7.73
CA LYS A 108 17.79 6.01 7.41
C LYS A 108 17.01 5.04 8.31
N GLU A 109 16.65 5.51 9.51
CA GLU A 109 15.90 4.73 10.48
C GLU A 109 14.39 4.92 10.31
N LEU A 110 13.95 5.90 9.50
CA LEU A 110 12.55 6.24 9.26
C LEU A 110 11.76 6.49 10.57
N LYS A 111 12.42 7.08 11.58
CA LYS A 111 11.84 7.47 12.88
C LYS A 111 10.78 8.55 12.74
N ASP A 112 10.96 9.45 11.78
CA ASP A 112 9.98 10.51 11.48
C ASP A 112 8.83 10.04 10.57
N LEU A 113 8.82 8.75 10.19
CA LEU A 113 7.77 8.19 9.35
C LEU A 113 6.45 8.11 10.13
N ARG A 114 5.58 9.08 9.87
CA ARG A 114 4.25 9.10 10.46
C ARG A 114 3.37 8.03 9.83
N THR A 115 2.71 7.23 10.66
CA THR A 115 1.71 6.25 10.25
C THR A 115 0.35 6.60 10.86
N LEU A 116 -0.73 6.22 10.18
CA LEU A 116 -2.08 6.18 10.72
C LEU A 116 -2.46 4.71 10.87
N THR A 117 -2.97 4.33 12.04
CA THR A 117 -3.39 2.95 12.31
C THR A 117 -4.90 2.84 12.24
N ASN A 118 -5.39 1.82 11.54
CA ASN A 118 -6.78 1.41 11.59
C ASN A 118 -6.94 0.41 12.76
N GLU A 119 -7.45 0.91 13.89
CA GLU A 119 -7.63 0.10 15.12
C GLU A 119 -8.58 -1.09 14.92
N ALA A 120 -9.47 -1.06 13.92
CA ALA A 120 -10.42 -2.16 13.67
C ALA A 120 -9.80 -3.34 12.90
N THR A 121 -8.77 -3.09 12.10
CA THR A 121 -8.15 -4.10 11.24
C THR A 121 -6.68 -4.34 11.54
N GLY A 122 -6.03 -3.47 12.32
CA GLY A 122 -4.59 -3.41 12.45
C GLY A 122 -3.88 -2.83 11.21
N GLY A 123 -4.65 -2.26 10.27
CA GLY A 123 -4.13 -1.64 9.06
C GLY A 123 -3.23 -0.44 9.34
N ILE A 124 -2.20 -0.25 8.53
CA ILE A 124 -1.25 0.87 8.63
C ILE A 124 -1.26 1.64 7.34
N VAL A 125 -1.57 2.93 7.40
CA VAL A 125 -1.41 3.87 6.29
C VAL A 125 -0.16 4.69 6.54
N PHE A 126 0.78 4.69 5.60
CA PHE A 126 1.94 5.59 5.67
C PHE A 126 1.48 6.99 5.31
N ASN A 127 1.66 7.94 6.22
CA ASN A 127 1.31 9.34 6.01
C ASN A 127 2.36 10.04 5.12
N LEU A 128 2.48 9.55 3.89
CA LEU A 128 3.34 10.06 2.84
C LEU A 128 2.51 10.37 1.58
N PRO A 129 1.60 11.37 1.66
CA PRO A 129 0.76 11.75 0.53
C PRO A 129 1.62 12.22 -0.64
N THR A 130 1.47 11.59 -1.80
CA THR A 130 2.22 11.94 -3.00
C THR A 130 1.29 12.61 -3.99
N GLY A 131 1.34 13.94 -4.05
CA GLY A 131 0.57 14.73 -5.00
C GLY A 131 1.22 14.77 -6.38
N VAL A 132 0.45 14.50 -7.43
CA VAL A 132 0.83 14.73 -8.82
C VAL A 132 -0.32 15.43 -9.54
N GLU A 133 -0.02 16.54 -10.20
CA GLU A 133 -0.99 17.25 -11.03
C GLU A 133 -0.91 16.73 -12.48
N ILE A 134 -2.05 16.30 -13.01
CA ILE A 134 -2.16 15.79 -14.38
C ILE A 134 -3.36 16.45 -15.04
N GLN A 135 -3.10 17.24 -16.09
CA GLN A 135 -4.14 17.95 -16.85
C GLN A 135 -5.08 18.77 -15.94
N GLY A 136 -4.52 19.50 -14.96
CA GLY A 136 -5.27 20.33 -14.01
C GLY A 136 -5.96 19.55 -12.87
N ASN A 137 -5.78 18.22 -12.81
CA ASN A 137 -6.31 17.40 -11.72
C ASN A 137 -5.18 17.01 -10.77
N LEU A 138 -5.24 17.53 -9.54
CA LEU A 138 -4.38 17.06 -8.45
C LEU A 138 -4.86 15.69 -7.99
N ASN A 139 -3.97 14.70 -8.07
CA ASN A 139 -4.19 13.34 -7.58
C ASN A 139 -3.18 13.04 -6.48
N VAL A 140 -3.66 12.56 -5.33
CA VAL A 140 -2.80 12.25 -4.18
C VAL A 140 -2.79 10.75 -3.95
N LEU A 141 -1.63 10.13 -4.05
CA LEU A 141 -1.43 8.70 -3.85
C LEU A 141 -0.78 8.42 -2.49
N MET A 142 -1.32 7.45 -1.76
CA MET A 142 -0.82 6.95 -0.48
C MET A 142 -0.61 5.43 -0.52
N LEU A 143 0.26 4.94 0.36
CA LEU A 143 0.55 3.52 0.53
C LEU A 143 -0.03 3.06 1.87
N SER A 144 -0.74 1.93 1.83
CA SER A 144 -1.31 1.29 3.01
C SER A 144 -0.99 -0.20 3.04
N MET A 145 -1.01 -0.75 4.26
CA MET A 145 -0.69 -2.12 4.62
C MET A 145 -1.85 -2.63 5.45
N GLU A 146 -2.73 -3.42 4.85
CA GLU A 146 -3.92 -3.93 5.53
C GLU A 146 -3.72 -5.43 5.81
N PRO A 147 -3.47 -5.83 7.07
CA PRO A 147 -3.42 -7.25 7.40
C PRO A 147 -4.83 -7.83 7.33
N SER A 148 -4.90 -9.11 6.98
CA SER A 148 -6.12 -9.92 6.99
C SER A 148 -5.81 -11.26 7.66
N ALA A 149 -6.84 -12.11 7.82
CA ALA A 149 -6.69 -13.38 8.52
C ALA A 149 -5.61 -14.30 7.92
N ASP A 150 -5.37 -14.23 6.61
CA ASP A 150 -4.46 -15.12 5.88
C ASP A 150 -3.46 -14.41 4.96
N SER A 151 -3.47 -13.09 4.88
CA SER A 151 -2.63 -12.34 3.94
C SER A 151 -2.40 -10.89 4.38
N LEU A 152 -1.39 -10.24 3.79
CA LEU A 152 -1.14 -8.81 3.91
C LEU A 152 -1.44 -8.13 2.57
N ALA A 153 -2.39 -7.20 2.54
CA ALA A 153 -2.67 -6.38 1.37
C ALA A 153 -1.81 -5.11 1.40
N VAL A 154 -0.98 -4.93 0.39
CA VAL A 154 -0.29 -3.68 0.08
C VAL A 154 -1.18 -2.91 -0.88
N ARG A 155 -1.80 -1.83 -0.41
CA ARG A 155 -2.77 -1.09 -1.21
C ARG A 155 -2.28 0.32 -1.52
N LEU A 156 -2.21 0.62 -2.82
CA LEU A 156 -2.07 1.96 -3.37
C LEU A 156 -3.44 2.63 -3.34
N ILE A 157 -3.59 3.74 -2.62
CA ILE A 157 -4.88 4.42 -2.46
C ILE A 157 -4.76 5.85 -2.99
N PHE A 158 -5.59 6.21 -3.96
CA PHE A 158 -5.85 7.61 -4.26
C PHE A 158 -6.83 8.17 -3.24
N VAL A 159 -6.44 9.26 -2.58
CA VAL A 159 -7.24 9.93 -1.55
C VAL A 159 -7.75 11.28 -2.06
N ASP A 160 -8.79 11.82 -1.43
CA ASP A 160 -9.38 13.08 -1.88
C ASP A 160 -8.36 14.21 -1.76
N SER A 161 -7.98 14.75 -2.92
CA SER A 161 -7.01 15.83 -3.05
C SER A 161 -7.43 17.11 -2.35
N THR A 162 -8.73 17.34 -2.09
CA THR A 162 -9.19 18.57 -1.40
C THR A 162 -8.64 18.67 0.02
N GLN A 163 -8.39 17.53 0.67
CA GLN A 163 -7.79 17.45 2.01
C GLN A 163 -6.35 17.97 2.05
N PHE A 164 -5.70 18.11 0.89
CA PHE A 164 -4.29 18.50 0.76
C PHE A 164 -4.10 19.87 0.10
N GLN A 165 -5.17 20.55 -0.32
CA GLN A 165 -5.09 21.85 -1.01
C GLN A 165 -4.50 22.99 -0.15
N GLN A 166 -4.31 22.77 1.16
CA GLN A 166 -3.68 23.74 2.07
C GLN A 166 -2.23 23.39 2.45
N GLN A 167 -1.64 22.32 1.89
CA GLN A 167 -0.31 21.81 2.29
C GLN A 167 0.68 21.60 1.13
N VAL A 168 0.32 22.02 -0.09
CA VAL A 168 1.21 22.03 -1.27
C VAL A 168 1.62 23.44 -1.64
#